data_AF-A0A519ELE4-F1
#
_entry.id   AF-A0A519ELE4-F1
#
_cell.length_a   1.000
_cell.length_b   1.000
_cell.length_c   1.000
_cell.angle_alpha   90.00
_cell.angle_beta   90.00
_cell.angle_gamma   90.00
#
_symmetry.space_group_name_H-M   'P 1'
#
loop_
_entity.id
_entity.type
_entity.pdbx_description
1 polymer ?
#
loop_
_entity_poly.entity_id
_entity_poly.type
_entity_poly.pdbx_seq_one_letter_code
_entity_poly.pdbx_strand_id
1 'polypeptide(L)'
;MLVLSHPTGNANARAAALGLLQAGQLTAFQTSIATFPGDWLDRLSGLPGLGELRRRRFDPALKDVTAMWPWREAGRLLASRAGLRSLTAHERGAFCVDAVYRSLDLHIAHGLAKASTAAAGRSGVYAYEDGALASFQAARSLGIARLYDLPIGYWRAARRLLDAEQARWPEWQSTLTGFLDSEEKLARKDQELRLADRIFVASSFTRRTLADFPGPLAPVEVIPYGFPPVGDARQHAPLTGRPLKLLFVGGLSQRKGIADLFAAVRALGSRVELTVVGAKAVEGNAALDAALAAHRWIPSLPHDAILKLMR
;
A
#
# COMPACT_ATOMS: atom_id res chain seq x y z
N MET A 1 -24.86 1.59 -3.61
CA MET A 1 -24.40 1.71 -2.21
C MET A 1 -23.22 0.77 -2.01
N LEU A 2 -22.13 1.18 -1.36
CA LEU A 2 -20.85 0.45 -1.38
C LEU A 2 -20.23 0.36 0.01
N VAL A 3 -19.66 -0.81 0.31
CA VAL A 3 -18.74 -1.02 1.43
C VAL A 3 -17.34 -1.01 0.86
N LEU A 4 -16.56 0.03 1.18
CA LEU A 4 -15.16 0.13 0.78
C LEU A 4 -14.26 -0.42 1.91
N SER A 5 -13.35 -1.33 1.55
CA SER A 5 -12.40 -1.95 2.47
C SER A 5 -10.97 -1.53 2.15
N HIS A 6 -10.24 -1.02 3.14
CA HIS A 6 -8.79 -0.89 3.06
C HIS A 6 -8.18 -0.79 4.47
N PRO A 7 -7.28 -1.70 4.89
CA PRO A 7 -6.84 -1.77 6.29
C PRO A 7 -6.09 -0.53 6.77
N THR A 8 -5.21 0.03 5.95
CA THR A 8 -4.32 1.13 6.39
C THR A 8 -4.75 2.52 5.92
N GLY A 9 -5.79 2.59 5.07
CA GLY A 9 -6.17 3.74 4.24
C GLY A 9 -4.99 4.50 3.64
N ASN A 10 -4.39 4.00 2.54
CA ASN A 10 -3.41 4.77 1.79
C ASN A 10 -4.06 6.02 1.15
N ALA A 11 -3.28 6.93 0.56
CA ALA A 11 -3.80 8.17 -0.03
C ALA A 11 -4.89 7.93 -1.10
N ASN A 12 -4.73 6.89 -1.92
CA ASN A 12 -5.67 6.54 -2.98
C ASN A 12 -6.97 5.98 -2.41
N ALA A 13 -6.89 5.09 -1.42
CA ALA A 13 -8.06 4.54 -0.73
C ALA A 13 -8.85 5.64 0.01
N ARG A 14 -8.17 6.64 0.57
CA ARG A 14 -8.82 7.83 1.17
C ARG A 14 -9.56 8.65 0.13
N ALA A 15 -8.93 8.91 -1.00
CA ALA A 15 -9.54 9.64 -2.10
C ALA A 15 -10.75 8.89 -2.69
N ALA A 16 -10.63 7.56 -2.86
CA ALA A 16 -11.73 6.71 -3.28
C ALA A 16 -12.89 6.75 -2.28
N ALA A 17 -12.62 6.63 -0.97
CA ALA A 17 -13.66 6.75 0.07
C ALA A 17 -14.39 8.08 -0.01
N LEU A 18 -13.64 9.19 -0.08
CA LEU A 18 -14.21 10.53 -0.13
C LEU A 18 -15.02 10.75 -1.42
N GLY A 19 -14.51 10.33 -2.57
CA GLY A 19 -15.21 10.44 -3.85
C GLY A 19 -16.50 9.63 -3.87
N LEU A 20 -16.48 8.40 -3.33
CA LEU A 20 -17.69 7.57 -3.20
C LEU A 20 -18.70 8.18 -2.23
N LEU A 21 -18.25 8.81 -1.14
CA LEU A 21 -19.12 9.53 -0.21
C LEU A 21 -19.81 10.71 -0.91
N GLN A 22 -19.03 11.55 -1.60
CA GLN A 22 -19.53 12.71 -2.33
C GLN A 22 -20.52 12.34 -3.44
N ALA A 23 -20.34 11.17 -4.06
CA ALA A 23 -21.26 10.63 -5.05
C ALA A 23 -22.52 9.95 -4.45
N GLY A 24 -22.69 9.95 -3.13
CA GLY A 24 -23.78 9.25 -2.45
C GLY A 24 -23.73 7.73 -2.61
N GLN A 25 -22.56 7.18 -2.94
CA GLN A 25 -22.37 5.75 -3.20
C GLN A 25 -21.76 5.01 -2.02
N LEU A 26 -21.08 5.68 -1.09
CA LEU A 26 -20.46 5.04 0.06
C LEU A 26 -21.46 4.83 1.20
N THR A 27 -21.64 3.58 1.62
CA THR A 27 -22.43 3.21 2.80
C THR A 27 -21.54 3.04 4.02
N ALA A 28 -20.39 2.38 3.84
CA ALA A 28 -19.43 2.19 4.93
C ALA A 28 -18.01 2.16 4.39
N PHE A 29 -17.10 2.76 5.14
CA PHE A 29 -15.66 2.60 4.97
C PHE A 29 -15.11 1.73 6.10
N GLN A 30 -14.61 0.55 5.77
CA GLN A 30 -14.10 -0.45 6.69
C GLN A 30 -12.57 -0.43 6.68
N THR A 31 -11.97 -0.15 7.83
CA THR A 31 -10.51 0.01 7.99
C THR A 31 -10.04 -0.58 9.31
N SER A 32 -8.73 -0.74 9.52
CA SER A 32 -8.25 -1.25 10.82
C SER A 32 -8.26 -0.15 11.88
N ILE A 33 -7.57 0.96 11.64
CA ILE A 33 -7.44 2.08 12.58
C ILE A 33 -7.70 3.37 11.82
N ALA A 34 -8.61 4.19 12.34
CA ALA A 34 -8.90 5.54 11.88
C ALA A 34 -8.82 6.53 13.04
N THR A 35 -8.32 7.73 12.75
CA THR A 35 -8.42 8.87 13.65
C THR A 35 -9.11 10.02 12.93
N PHE A 36 -9.91 10.78 13.66
CA PHE A 36 -10.60 11.97 13.17
C PHE A 36 -10.23 13.16 14.06
N PRO A 37 -10.17 14.39 13.50
CA PRO A 37 -9.76 15.56 14.27
C PRO A 37 -10.56 15.71 15.57
N GLY A 38 -9.85 15.78 16.70
CA GLY A 38 -10.46 16.01 18.01
C GLY A 38 -10.93 14.75 18.75
N ASP A 39 -10.94 13.58 18.11
CA ASP A 39 -11.30 12.32 18.77
C ASP A 39 -10.18 11.82 19.69
N TRP A 40 -10.50 10.88 20.59
CA TRP A 40 -9.56 10.41 21.61
C TRP A 40 -8.28 9.79 21.00
N LEU A 41 -8.39 9.03 19.91
CA LEU A 41 -7.21 8.48 19.20
C LEU A 41 -6.35 9.57 18.54
N ASP A 42 -6.97 10.65 18.06
CA ASP A 42 -6.26 11.80 17.48
C ASP A 42 -5.50 12.57 18.57
N ARG A 43 -6.09 12.75 19.75
CA ARG A 43 -5.40 13.33 20.92
C ARG A 43 -4.23 12.47 21.38
N LEU A 44 -4.40 11.14 21.43
CA LEU A 44 -3.32 10.22 21.79
C LEU A 44 -2.14 10.27 20.81
N SER A 45 -2.39 10.61 19.55
CA SER A 45 -1.33 10.78 18.55
C SER A 45 -0.33 11.90 18.88
N GLY A 46 -0.69 12.79 19.83
CA GLY A 46 0.17 13.82 20.40
C GLY A 46 1.28 13.28 21.31
N LEU A 47 1.09 12.09 21.90
CA LEU A 47 1.99 11.54 22.90
C LEU A 47 3.28 10.95 22.28
N PRO A 48 4.42 10.99 23.01
CA PRO A 48 5.67 10.40 22.57
C PRO A 48 5.54 8.93 22.13
N GLY A 49 5.90 8.67 20.88
CA GLY A 49 5.87 7.34 20.27
C GLY A 49 4.50 6.87 19.75
N LEU A 50 3.44 7.67 19.85
CA LEU A 50 2.14 7.38 19.22
C LEU A 50 1.92 8.15 17.90
N GLY A 51 3.00 8.73 17.35
CA GLY A 51 2.95 9.50 16.10
C GLY A 51 2.44 8.71 14.88
N GLU A 52 2.52 7.37 14.89
CA GLU A 52 1.93 6.51 13.85
C GLU A 52 0.41 6.70 13.74
N LEU A 53 -0.29 7.04 14.82
CA LEU A 53 -1.72 7.33 14.78
C LEU A 53 -2.05 8.57 13.94
N ARG A 54 -1.14 9.56 13.84
CA ARG A 54 -1.33 10.72 12.94
C ARG A 54 -1.38 10.29 11.48
N ARG A 55 -0.68 9.20 11.13
CA ARG A 55 -0.70 8.62 9.79
C ARG A 55 -2.01 7.90 9.50
N ARG A 56 -2.87 7.69 10.51
CA ARG A 56 -4.21 7.10 10.40
C ARG A 56 -5.33 8.15 10.44
N ARG A 57 -5.00 9.45 10.29
CA ARG A 57 -5.98 10.53 10.22
C ARG A 57 -6.72 10.55 8.90
N PHE A 58 -8.05 10.55 8.95
CA PHE A 58 -8.95 10.61 7.79
C PHE A 58 -9.67 11.96 7.71
N ASP A 59 -10.32 12.21 6.57
CA ASP A 59 -11.19 13.38 6.38
C ASP A 59 -12.39 13.30 7.33
N PRO A 60 -12.75 14.40 8.05
CA PRO A 60 -13.91 14.42 8.94
C PRO A 60 -15.22 13.96 8.31
N ALA A 61 -15.41 14.19 7.00
CA ALA A 61 -16.63 13.78 6.29
C ALA A 61 -16.84 12.26 6.31
N LEU A 62 -15.77 11.47 6.46
CA LEU A 62 -15.85 10.01 6.52
C LEU A 62 -16.21 9.48 7.91
N LYS A 63 -16.25 10.32 8.95
CA LYS A 63 -16.38 9.87 10.35
C LYS A 63 -17.60 8.98 10.57
N ASP A 64 -18.77 9.42 10.12
CA ASP A 64 -20.03 8.73 10.41
C ASP A 64 -20.25 7.46 9.59
N VAL A 65 -19.48 7.30 8.50
CA VAL A 65 -19.51 6.11 7.65
C VAL A 65 -18.35 5.16 7.92
N THR A 66 -17.42 5.50 8.81
CA THR A 66 -16.23 4.70 9.06
C THR A 66 -16.44 3.72 10.21
N ALA A 67 -16.13 2.44 9.97
CA ALA A 67 -16.07 1.40 10.98
C ALA A 67 -14.66 0.81 11.06
N MET A 68 -14.23 0.50 12.30
CA MET A 68 -12.87 0.03 12.60
C MET A 68 -12.85 -1.42 13.04
N TRP A 69 -11.83 -2.16 12.59
CA TRP A 69 -11.45 -3.47 13.12
C TRP A 69 -9.96 -3.47 13.54
N PRO A 70 -9.62 -2.89 14.72
CA PRO A 70 -8.26 -2.44 15.00
C PRO A 70 -7.31 -3.53 15.52
N TRP A 71 -7.83 -4.66 16.01
CA TRP A 71 -7.08 -5.55 16.90
C TRP A 71 -5.77 -6.09 16.32
N ARG A 72 -5.78 -6.59 15.08
CA ARG A 72 -4.57 -7.11 14.43
C ARG A 72 -3.55 -6.03 14.10
N GLU A 73 -4.02 -4.87 13.65
CA GLU A 73 -3.13 -3.74 13.33
C GLU A 73 -2.53 -3.13 14.61
N ALA A 74 -3.31 -2.98 15.67
CA ALA A 74 -2.82 -2.54 16.97
C ALA A 74 -1.74 -3.50 17.49
N GLY A 75 -2.01 -4.81 17.44
CA GLY A 75 -1.01 -5.83 17.76
C GLY A 75 0.24 -5.74 16.89
N ARG A 76 0.10 -5.47 15.59
CA ARG A 76 1.23 -5.31 14.66
C ARG A 76 2.09 -4.11 15.03
N LEU A 77 1.47 -2.96 15.31
CA LEU A 77 2.18 -1.74 15.68
C LEU A 77 2.93 -1.92 17.01
N LEU A 78 2.28 -2.53 18.01
CA LEU A 78 2.90 -2.83 19.30
C LEU A 78 4.05 -3.84 19.17
N ALA A 79 3.84 -4.96 18.47
CA ALA A 79 4.86 -5.98 18.27
C ALA A 79 6.06 -5.45 17.47
N SER A 80 5.82 -4.62 16.46
CA SER A 80 6.90 -3.97 15.68
C SER A 80 7.73 -3.04 16.55
N ARG A 81 7.08 -2.25 17.43
CA ARG A 81 7.77 -1.34 18.36
C ARG A 81 8.54 -2.09 19.45
N ALA A 82 8.01 -3.21 19.92
CA ALA A 82 8.66 -4.08 20.91
C ALA A 82 9.75 -4.97 20.31
N GLY A 83 9.99 -4.93 18.98
CA GLY A 83 11.00 -5.77 18.33
C GLY A 83 10.64 -7.25 18.27
N LEU A 84 9.37 -7.62 18.49
CA LEU A 84 8.88 -9.01 18.50
C LEU A 84 8.71 -9.54 17.06
N ARG A 85 9.83 -9.76 16.38
CA ARG A 85 9.87 -10.10 14.94
C ARG A 85 9.10 -11.37 14.57
N SER A 86 9.00 -12.36 15.47
CA SER A 86 8.22 -13.59 15.23
C SER A 86 6.73 -13.33 15.06
N LEU A 87 6.18 -12.34 15.79
CA LEU A 87 4.76 -11.99 15.73
C LEU A 87 4.39 -11.20 14.47
N THR A 88 5.36 -10.53 13.85
CA THR A 88 5.17 -9.72 12.63
C THR A 88 5.78 -10.37 11.39
N ALA A 89 6.36 -11.57 11.54
CA ALA A 89 6.98 -12.33 10.46
C ALA A 89 6.00 -12.57 9.30
N HIS A 90 6.46 -12.37 8.06
CA HIS A 90 5.66 -12.50 6.85
C HIS A 90 4.90 -13.84 6.80
N GLU A 91 3.58 -13.77 6.62
CA GLU A 91 2.59 -14.88 6.56
C GLU A 91 2.50 -15.83 7.75
N ARG A 92 3.44 -15.77 8.69
CA ARG A 92 3.52 -16.68 9.86
C ARG A 92 3.13 -16.00 11.16
N GLY A 93 3.44 -14.71 11.29
CA GLY A 93 3.18 -13.94 12.50
C GLY A 93 1.70 -13.63 12.68
N ALA A 94 1.19 -13.80 13.90
CA ALA A 94 -0.20 -13.51 14.25
C ALA A 94 -0.60 -12.03 14.02
N PHE A 95 0.37 -11.13 13.91
CA PHE A 95 0.19 -9.71 13.62
C PHE A 95 0.95 -9.28 12.37
N CYS A 96 1.26 -10.19 11.44
CA CYS A 96 1.85 -9.82 10.16
C CYS A 96 0.84 -9.05 9.28
N VAL A 97 1.33 -8.39 8.22
CA VAL A 97 0.48 -7.62 7.30
C VAL A 97 -0.61 -8.49 6.68
N ASP A 98 -0.29 -9.71 6.23
CA ASP A 98 -1.27 -10.66 5.67
C ASP A 98 -2.40 -10.98 6.68
N ALA A 99 -2.05 -11.19 7.96
CA ALA A 99 -3.03 -11.43 9.01
C ALA A 99 -3.93 -10.21 9.28
N VAL A 100 -3.41 -8.99 9.15
CA VAL A 100 -4.21 -7.75 9.26
C VAL A 100 -5.24 -7.68 8.13
N TYR A 101 -4.82 -7.88 6.88
CA TYR A 101 -5.71 -7.86 5.72
C TYR A 101 -6.80 -8.93 5.83
N ARG A 102 -6.41 -10.18 6.08
CA ARG A 102 -7.35 -11.31 6.21
C ARG A 102 -8.35 -11.13 7.35
N SER A 103 -7.89 -10.60 8.49
CA SER A 103 -8.76 -10.35 9.63
C SER A 103 -9.83 -9.30 9.33
N LEU A 104 -9.47 -8.24 8.61
CA LEU A 104 -10.42 -7.21 8.20
C LEU A 104 -11.41 -7.77 7.15
N ASP A 105 -10.90 -8.48 6.15
CA ASP A 105 -11.72 -9.10 5.09
C ASP A 105 -12.75 -10.09 5.67
N LEU A 106 -12.33 -10.95 6.61
CA LEU A 106 -13.23 -11.85 7.35
C LEU A 106 -14.27 -11.09 8.19
N HIS A 107 -13.89 -10.00 8.85
CA HIS A 107 -14.83 -9.19 9.61
C HIS A 107 -15.93 -8.63 8.71
N ILE A 108 -15.56 -8.14 7.53
CA ILE A 108 -16.50 -7.61 6.53
C ILE A 108 -17.40 -8.72 6.00
N ALA A 109 -16.83 -9.88 5.65
CA ALA A 109 -17.59 -11.03 5.19
C ALA A 109 -18.68 -11.46 6.19
N HIS A 110 -18.34 -11.53 7.49
CA HIS A 110 -19.31 -11.82 8.55
C HIS A 110 -20.38 -10.73 8.70
N GLY A 111 -20.00 -9.45 8.56
CA GLY A 111 -20.95 -8.33 8.57
C GLY A 111 -21.96 -8.42 7.43
N LEU A 112 -21.49 -8.75 6.22
CA LEU A 112 -22.34 -8.95 5.05
C LEU A 112 -23.34 -10.09 5.24
N ALA A 113 -22.90 -11.21 5.84
CA ALA A 113 -23.78 -12.36 6.11
C ALA A 113 -24.88 -12.08 7.14
N LYS A 114 -24.66 -11.12 8.07
CA LYS A 114 -25.63 -10.76 9.11
C LYS A 114 -26.62 -9.67 8.67
N ALA A 115 -26.26 -8.84 7.69
CA ALA A 115 -27.16 -7.84 7.16
C ALA A 115 -28.30 -8.55 6.42
N SER A 116 -29.54 -8.40 6.92
CA SER A 116 -30.72 -9.03 6.32
C SER A 116 -30.91 -8.59 4.86
N THR A 117 -31.45 -9.49 4.04
CA THR A 117 -31.77 -9.27 2.62
C THR A 117 -32.64 -8.03 2.35
N ALA A 118 -33.31 -7.46 3.36
CA ALA A 118 -34.08 -6.22 3.26
C ALA A 118 -33.22 -4.96 3.04
N ALA A 119 -31.93 -4.98 3.42
CA ALA A 119 -30.98 -3.90 3.15
C ALA A 119 -30.27 -4.04 1.79
N ALA A 120 -30.63 -5.04 0.97
CA ALA A 120 -30.02 -5.37 -0.32
C ALA A 120 -30.42 -4.42 -1.47
N GLY A 121 -30.70 -3.15 -1.17
CA GLY A 121 -30.80 -2.10 -2.17
C GLY A 121 -29.43 -1.83 -2.80
N ARG A 122 -29.07 -2.59 -3.85
CA ARG A 122 -27.85 -2.43 -4.67
C ARG A 122 -26.59 -2.06 -3.87
N SER A 123 -26.28 -2.89 -2.88
CA SER A 123 -25.00 -2.83 -2.16
C SER A 123 -23.89 -3.49 -3.00
N GLY A 124 -22.62 -3.17 -2.76
CA GLY A 124 -21.46 -3.80 -3.40
C GLY A 124 -20.23 -3.65 -2.52
N VAL A 125 -19.23 -4.52 -2.70
CA VAL A 125 -17.98 -4.47 -1.95
C VAL A 125 -16.89 -3.96 -2.86
N TYR A 126 -16.23 -2.87 -2.45
CA TYR A 126 -15.01 -2.38 -3.06
C TYR A 126 -13.84 -2.79 -2.18
N ALA A 127 -12.96 -3.65 -2.68
CA ALA A 127 -11.81 -4.16 -1.93
C ALA A 127 -10.55 -4.15 -2.79
N TYR A 128 -9.41 -4.08 -2.11
CA TYR A 128 -8.08 -4.09 -2.73
C TYR A 128 -7.49 -5.50 -2.71
N GLU A 129 -6.50 -5.75 -3.57
CA GLU A 129 -5.64 -6.95 -3.51
C GLU A 129 -5.20 -7.30 -2.07
N ASP A 130 -5.10 -8.60 -1.79
CA ASP A 130 -4.75 -9.22 -0.50
C ASP A 130 -5.85 -9.14 0.58
N GLY A 131 -6.95 -8.42 0.35
CA GLY A 131 -8.00 -8.20 1.35
C GLY A 131 -9.42 -8.29 0.81
N ALA A 132 -9.65 -9.12 -0.22
CA ALA A 132 -10.95 -9.20 -0.90
C ALA A 132 -11.61 -10.58 -0.90
N LEU A 133 -10.86 -11.66 -0.65
CA LEU A 133 -11.32 -13.03 -0.92
C LEU A 133 -12.62 -13.40 -0.16
N ALA A 134 -12.63 -13.28 1.16
CA ALA A 134 -13.76 -13.69 1.98
C ALA A 134 -14.97 -12.77 1.77
N SER A 135 -14.75 -11.45 1.70
CA SER A 135 -15.82 -10.50 1.44
C SER A 135 -16.42 -10.68 0.03
N PHE A 136 -15.61 -11.02 -0.97
CA PHE A 136 -16.12 -11.31 -2.32
C PHE A 136 -16.89 -12.63 -2.40
N GLN A 137 -16.49 -13.66 -1.64
CA GLN A 137 -17.26 -14.89 -1.50
C GLN A 137 -18.62 -14.64 -0.85
N ALA A 138 -18.67 -13.88 0.25
CA ALA A 138 -19.91 -13.48 0.89
C ALA A 138 -20.79 -12.64 -0.05
N ALA A 139 -20.20 -11.66 -0.74
CA ALA A 139 -20.86 -10.81 -1.72
C ALA A 139 -21.49 -11.63 -2.87
N ARG A 140 -20.78 -12.65 -3.36
CA ARG A 140 -21.30 -13.56 -4.39
C ARG A 140 -22.56 -14.29 -3.93
N SER A 141 -22.56 -14.83 -2.71
CA SER A 141 -23.71 -15.54 -2.14
C SER A 141 -24.93 -14.63 -1.94
N LEU A 142 -24.70 -13.33 -1.77
CA LEU A 142 -25.74 -12.31 -1.62
C LEU A 142 -26.16 -11.66 -2.95
N GLY A 143 -25.51 -12.02 -4.07
CA GLY A 143 -25.80 -11.42 -5.38
C GLY A 143 -25.42 -9.94 -5.51
N ILE A 144 -24.47 -9.46 -4.71
CA ILE A 144 -24.01 -8.06 -4.73
C ILE A 144 -22.68 -7.90 -5.47
N ALA A 145 -22.40 -6.68 -5.94
CA ALA A 145 -21.24 -6.39 -6.79
C ALA A 145 -19.90 -6.57 -6.06
N ARG A 146 -18.89 -7.08 -6.77
CA ARG A 146 -17.49 -7.27 -6.29
C ARG A 146 -16.53 -6.42 -7.11
N LEU A 147 -16.12 -5.30 -6.54
CA LEU A 147 -15.30 -4.26 -7.17
C LEU A 147 -13.86 -4.40 -6.68
N TYR A 148 -12.95 -4.83 -7.55
CA TYR A 148 -11.57 -5.15 -7.20
C TYR A 148 -10.62 -4.04 -7.62
N ASP A 149 -9.82 -3.52 -6.70
CA ASP A 149 -8.74 -2.57 -6.98
C ASP A 149 -7.39 -3.27 -6.94
N LEU A 150 -6.72 -3.27 -8.09
CA LEU A 150 -5.38 -3.82 -8.25
C LEU A 150 -4.39 -2.65 -8.38
N PRO A 151 -3.75 -2.24 -7.26
CA PRO A 151 -2.96 -1.01 -7.23
C PRO A 151 -1.60 -1.12 -7.91
N ILE A 152 -1.06 -2.32 -8.06
CA ILE A 152 0.25 -2.61 -8.66
C ILE A 152 0.15 -3.78 -9.65
N GLY A 153 1.20 -4.00 -10.45
CA GLY A 153 1.21 -5.05 -11.46
C GLY A 153 0.95 -6.44 -10.87
N TYR A 154 0.21 -7.25 -11.63
CA TYR A 154 -0.16 -8.63 -11.28
C TYR A 154 1.06 -9.49 -10.94
N TRP A 155 0.93 -10.36 -9.93
CA TRP A 155 2.07 -11.03 -9.31
C TRP A 155 2.90 -11.91 -10.26
N ARG A 156 2.26 -12.59 -11.23
CA ARG A 156 2.99 -13.41 -12.22
C ARG A 156 3.86 -12.56 -13.14
N ALA A 157 3.29 -11.46 -13.62
CA ALA A 157 4.04 -10.49 -14.41
C ALA A 157 5.16 -9.85 -13.58
N ALA A 158 4.92 -9.55 -12.30
CA ALA A 158 5.95 -9.05 -11.41
C ALA A 158 7.10 -10.05 -11.25
N ARG A 159 6.82 -11.33 -11.02
CA ARG A 159 7.85 -12.39 -10.96
C ARG A 159 8.61 -12.50 -12.28
N ARG A 160 7.91 -12.60 -13.41
CA ARG A 160 8.52 -12.67 -14.75
C ARG A 160 9.44 -11.49 -15.06
N LEU A 161 9.02 -10.27 -14.71
CA LEU A 161 9.79 -9.06 -14.99
C LEU A 161 11.00 -8.90 -14.04
N LEU A 162 10.85 -9.29 -12.77
CA LEU A 162 11.88 -9.11 -11.75
C LEU A 162 12.84 -10.30 -11.66
N ASP A 163 12.58 -11.40 -12.36
CA ASP A 163 13.46 -12.57 -12.35
C ASP A 163 14.85 -12.24 -12.92
N ALA A 164 14.90 -11.47 -14.02
CA ALA A 164 16.15 -10.97 -14.60
C ALA A 164 16.94 -10.09 -13.62
N GLU A 165 16.24 -9.36 -12.74
CA GLU A 165 16.88 -8.53 -11.72
C GLU A 165 17.52 -9.37 -10.60
N GLN A 166 16.97 -10.56 -10.29
CA GLN A 166 17.62 -11.50 -9.35
C GLN A 166 18.96 -11.97 -9.88
N ALA A 167 19.02 -12.33 -11.17
CA ALA A 167 20.26 -12.78 -11.80
C ALA A 167 21.29 -11.66 -11.96
N ARG A 168 20.84 -10.43 -12.26
CA ARG A 168 21.71 -9.27 -12.44
C ARG A 168 22.28 -8.74 -11.12
N TRP A 169 21.48 -8.76 -10.05
CA TRP A 169 21.80 -8.16 -8.75
C TRP A 169 21.56 -9.15 -7.60
N PRO A 170 22.31 -10.26 -7.54
CA PRO A 170 22.07 -11.34 -6.56
C PRO A 170 22.17 -10.86 -5.11
N GLU A 171 23.05 -9.91 -4.80
CA GLU A 171 23.18 -9.35 -3.45
C GLU A 171 21.97 -8.49 -3.02
N TRP A 172 21.10 -8.12 -3.96
CA TRP A 172 19.88 -7.34 -3.72
C TRP A 172 18.60 -8.20 -3.69
N GLN A 173 18.71 -9.50 -3.97
CA GLN A 173 17.58 -10.41 -4.15
C GLN A 173 16.63 -10.41 -2.94
N SER A 174 17.15 -10.39 -1.71
CA SER A 174 16.31 -10.40 -0.50
C SER A 174 15.40 -9.17 -0.36
N THR A 175 15.69 -8.10 -1.11
CA THR A 175 14.83 -6.90 -1.15
C THR A 175 13.64 -7.04 -2.10
N LEU A 176 13.59 -8.08 -2.95
CA LEU A 176 12.48 -8.41 -3.84
C LEU A 176 11.40 -9.22 -3.09
N THR A 177 10.75 -8.58 -2.13
CA THR A 177 9.83 -9.24 -1.20
C THR A 177 8.64 -9.95 -1.85
N GLY A 178 8.27 -9.63 -3.09
CA GLY A 178 7.22 -10.34 -3.84
C GLY A 178 7.55 -11.81 -4.17
N PHE A 179 8.82 -12.21 -4.09
CA PHE A 179 9.23 -13.61 -4.21
C PHE A 179 9.08 -14.39 -2.89
N LEU A 180 8.79 -13.72 -1.77
CA LEU A 180 8.56 -14.35 -0.47
C LEU A 180 7.11 -14.84 -0.27
N ASP A 181 6.17 -14.33 -1.08
CA ASP A 181 4.75 -14.72 -1.01
C ASP A 181 4.63 -16.24 -1.31
N SER A 182 3.97 -16.96 -0.39
CA SER A 182 3.64 -18.38 -0.51
C SER A 182 2.71 -18.68 -1.69
N GLU A 183 2.74 -19.89 -2.21
CA GLU A 183 1.79 -20.31 -3.27
C GLU A 183 0.34 -20.21 -2.79
N GLU A 184 0.06 -20.45 -1.51
CA GLU A 184 -1.27 -20.25 -0.93
C GLU A 184 -1.72 -18.79 -1.03
N LYS A 185 -0.82 -17.80 -0.81
CA LYS A 185 -1.16 -16.39 -0.95
C LYS A 185 -1.36 -15.96 -2.39
N LEU A 186 -0.51 -16.44 -3.29
CA LEU A 186 -0.66 -16.17 -4.71
C LEU A 186 -1.97 -16.78 -5.25
N ALA A 187 -2.33 -17.98 -4.78
CA ALA A 187 -3.61 -18.61 -5.10
C ALA A 187 -4.80 -17.78 -4.58
N ARG A 188 -4.70 -17.17 -3.38
CA ARG A 188 -5.72 -16.23 -2.89
C ARG A 188 -5.87 -15.02 -3.82
N LYS A 189 -4.77 -14.37 -4.23
CA LYS A 189 -4.80 -13.25 -5.19
C LYS A 189 -5.47 -13.64 -6.50
N ASP A 190 -5.16 -14.82 -7.02
CA ASP A 190 -5.82 -15.33 -8.23
C ASP A 190 -7.32 -15.56 -8.00
N GLN A 191 -7.73 -16.07 -6.83
CA GLN A 191 -9.14 -16.24 -6.49
C GLN A 191 -9.89 -14.91 -6.32
N GLU A 192 -9.27 -13.89 -5.74
CA GLU A 192 -9.85 -12.54 -5.66
C GLU A 192 -10.19 -12.00 -7.06
N LEU A 193 -9.24 -12.09 -8.00
CA LEU A 193 -9.43 -11.70 -9.39
C LEU A 193 -10.54 -12.52 -10.08
N ARG A 194 -10.62 -13.84 -9.86
CA ARG A 194 -11.69 -14.69 -10.41
C ARG A 194 -13.08 -14.32 -9.91
N LEU A 195 -13.18 -13.80 -8.69
CA LEU A 195 -14.46 -13.45 -8.06
C LEU A 195 -14.92 -12.03 -8.43
N ALA A 196 -14.04 -11.18 -8.94
CA ALA A 196 -14.36 -9.79 -9.26
C ALA A 196 -15.41 -9.68 -10.38
N ASP A 197 -16.29 -8.69 -10.29
CA ASP A 197 -17.21 -8.28 -11.38
C ASP A 197 -16.65 -7.14 -12.22
N ARG A 198 -15.78 -6.34 -11.61
CA ARG A 198 -15.04 -5.24 -12.23
C ARG A 198 -13.69 -5.13 -11.57
N ILE A 199 -12.68 -4.84 -12.38
CA ILE A 199 -11.30 -4.67 -11.94
C ILE A 199 -10.87 -3.25 -12.27
N PHE A 200 -10.36 -2.53 -11.27
CA PHE A 200 -9.83 -1.18 -11.40
C PHE A 200 -8.31 -1.23 -11.29
N VAL A 201 -7.64 -0.54 -12.21
CA VAL A 201 -6.18 -0.43 -12.23
C VAL A 201 -5.75 1.01 -12.44
N ALA A 202 -4.60 1.38 -11.87
CA ALA A 202 -4.11 2.76 -11.93
C ALA A 202 -3.49 3.16 -13.29
N SER A 203 -3.17 2.19 -14.16
CA SER A 203 -2.42 2.46 -15.37
C SER A 203 -2.61 1.41 -16.46
N SER A 204 -2.27 1.79 -17.69
CA SER A 204 -2.19 0.85 -18.81
C SER A 204 -1.12 -0.23 -18.60
N PHE A 205 -0.05 0.06 -17.84
CA PHE A 205 0.95 -0.94 -17.47
C PHE A 205 0.34 -2.04 -16.60
N THR A 206 -0.33 -1.66 -15.50
CA THR A 206 -1.00 -2.62 -14.61
C THR A 206 -2.06 -3.42 -15.39
N ARG A 207 -2.84 -2.77 -16.26
CA ARG A 207 -3.78 -3.49 -17.15
C ARG A 207 -3.08 -4.55 -18.00
N ARG A 208 -1.96 -4.23 -18.63
CA ARG A 208 -1.20 -5.18 -19.46
C ARG A 208 -0.65 -6.34 -18.65
N THR A 209 -0.29 -6.14 -17.38
CA THR A 209 0.23 -7.22 -16.53
C THR A 209 -0.79 -8.33 -16.28
N LEU A 210 -2.09 -8.03 -16.39
CA LEU A 210 -3.17 -9.01 -16.25
C LEU A 210 -3.26 -9.98 -17.44
N ALA A 211 -2.53 -9.75 -18.54
CA ALA A 211 -2.41 -10.73 -19.62
C ALA A 211 -1.76 -12.04 -19.17
N ASP A 212 -0.98 -12.02 -18.08
CA ASP A 212 -0.34 -13.20 -17.51
C ASP A 212 -1.31 -14.01 -16.61
N PHE A 213 -2.55 -13.54 -16.39
CA PHE A 213 -3.55 -14.23 -15.58
C PHE A 213 -4.15 -15.44 -16.33
N PRO A 214 -4.27 -16.61 -15.71
CA PRO A 214 -4.80 -17.80 -16.37
C PRO A 214 -6.33 -17.80 -16.39
N GLY A 215 -6.90 -17.37 -17.50
CA GLY A 215 -8.34 -17.51 -17.77
C GLY A 215 -9.07 -16.18 -17.96
N PRO A 216 -10.40 -16.21 -17.96
CA PRO A 216 -11.20 -15.01 -18.18
C PRO A 216 -11.09 -14.06 -16.98
N LEU A 217 -11.02 -12.77 -17.29
CA LEU A 217 -11.10 -11.69 -16.31
C LEU A 217 -12.40 -10.91 -16.51
N ALA A 218 -12.91 -10.37 -15.42
CA ALA A 218 -13.91 -9.32 -15.48
C ALA A 218 -13.39 -8.09 -16.25
N PRO A 219 -14.28 -7.20 -16.73
CA PRO A 219 -13.87 -5.96 -17.37
C PRO A 219 -12.89 -5.15 -16.50
N VAL A 220 -11.79 -4.74 -17.12
CA VAL A 220 -10.71 -3.97 -16.49
C VAL A 220 -10.79 -2.51 -16.91
N GLU A 221 -11.02 -1.63 -15.94
CA GLU A 221 -11.09 -0.18 -16.13
C GLU A 221 -9.80 0.49 -15.63
N VAL A 222 -9.25 1.40 -16.44
CA VAL A 222 -8.07 2.18 -16.05
C VAL A 222 -8.53 3.49 -15.42
N ILE A 223 -8.32 3.65 -14.11
CA ILE A 223 -8.61 4.87 -13.35
C ILE A 223 -7.29 5.39 -12.76
N PRO A 224 -6.63 6.37 -13.42
CA PRO A 224 -5.38 6.93 -12.92
C PRO A 224 -5.55 7.58 -11.54
N TYR A 225 -4.55 7.44 -10.68
CA TYR A 225 -4.55 8.12 -9.38
C TYR A 225 -4.36 9.62 -9.56
N GLY A 226 -5.02 10.38 -8.68
CA GLY A 226 -4.84 11.82 -8.57
C GLY A 226 -3.47 12.20 -8.02
N PHE A 227 -3.08 13.44 -8.26
CA PHE A 227 -1.90 14.08 -7.69
C PHE A 227 -2.32 15.46 -7.16
N PRO A 228 -1.59 16.02 -6.17
CA PRO A 228 -1.91 17.34 -5.65
C PRO A 228 -1.78 18.41 -6.74
N PRO A 229 -2.44 19.57 -6.59
CA PRO A 229 -2.25 20.71 -7.47
C PRO A 229 -0.77 21.08 -7.64
N VAL A 230 -0.42 21.66 -8.79
CA VAL A 230 0.93 22.17 -9.05
C VAL A 230 1.24 23.27 -8.02
N GLY A 231 2.35 23.12 -7.31
CA GLY A 231 2.82 24.12 -6.35
C GLY A 231 3.49 25.32 -7.02
N ASP A 232 3.97 26.26 -6.21
CA ASP A 232 4.64 27.47 -6.68
C ASP A 232 5.86 27.17 -7.58
N ALA A 233 6.13 28.09 -8.50
CA ALA A 233 7.32 28.03 -9.34
C ALA A 233 8.60 28.01 -8.48
N ARG A 234 9.52 27.10 -8.81
CA ARG A 234 10.77 26.96 -8.06
C ARG A 234 11.80 27.98 -8.49
N GLN A 235 12.50 28.55 -7.52
CA GLN A 235 13.72 29.30 -7.78
C GLN A 235 14.91 28.34 -7.72
N HIS A 236 15.63 28.22 -8.83
CA HIS A 236 16.80 27.36 -8.91
C HIS A 236 18.07 28.17 -8.64
N ALA A 237 18.88 27.73 -7.68
CA ALA A 237 20.23 28.25 -7.53
C ALA A 237 21.10 27.80 -8.73
N PRO A 238 22.09 28.61 -9.15
CA PRO A 238 23.04 28.21 -10.17
C PRO A 238 23.71 26.88 -9.84
N LEU A 239 23.87 26.01 -10.84
CA LEU A 239 24.51 24.69 -10.70
C LEU A 239 26.05 24.77 -10.73
N THR A 240 26.62 25.95 -10.96
CA THR A 240 28.07 26.16 -11.13
C THR A 240 28.85 25.92 -9.84
N GLY A 241 29.95 25.17 -9.93
CA GLY A 241 30.92 25.00 -8.84
C GLY A 241 30.48 24.04 -7.72
N ARG A 242 29.48 23.19 -7.95
CA ARG A 242 28.96 22.25 -6.94
C ARG A 242 28.49 20.92 -7.56
N PRO A 243 28.48 19.82 -6.77
CA PRO A 243 27.85 18.57 -7.20
C PRO A 243 26.34 18.74 -7.45
N LEU A 244 25.82 17.96 -8.41
CA LEU A 244 24.39 17.83 -8.64
C LEU A 244 23.75 17.05 -7.48
N LYS A 245 22.76 17.66 -6.83
CA LYS A 245 22.01 17.00 -5.74
C LYS A 245 20.93 16.11 -6.31
N LEU A 246 20.98 14.83 -5.97
CA LEU A 246 20.01 13.80 -6.33
C LEU A 246 19.18 13.44 -5.09
N LEU A 247 17.89 13.22 -5.28
CA LEU A 247 16.97 12.80 -4.23
C LEU A 247 16.19 11.58 -4.71
N PHE A 248 16.29 10.48 -3.95
CA PHE A 248 15.41 9.33 -4.09
C PHE A 248 14.42 9.31 -2.92
N VAL A 249 13.12 9.13 -3.22
CA VAL A 249 12.08 8.98 -2.21
C VAL A 249 11.22 7.76 -2.53
N GLY A 250 11.20 6.78 -1.62
CA GLY A 250 10.37 5.58 -1.78
C GLY A 250 10.87 4.39 -0.97
N GLY A 251 10.09 3.31 -0.96
CA GLY A 251 10.51 2.06 -0.31
C GLY A 251 11.77 1.47 -0.96
N LEU A 252 12.74 1.06 -0.14
CA LEU A 252 14.04 0.59 -0.59
C LEU A 252 13.98 -0.91 -0.89
N SER A 253 13.49 -1.23 -2.09
CA SER A 253 13.45 -2.58 -2.68
C SER A 253 13.99 -2.58 -4.09
N GLN A 254 14.55 -3.69 -4.58
CA GLN A 254 15.04 -3.76 -5.96
C GLN A 254 13.93 -3.64 -7.01
N ARG A 255 12.65 -3.87 -6.64
CA ARG A 255 11.50 -3.50 -7.48
C ARG A 255 11.48 -2.01 -7.86
N LYS A 256 12.14 -1.16 -7.07
CA LYS A 256 12.30 0.28 -7.34
C LYS A 256 13.62 0.63 -8.06
N GLY A 257 14.42 -0.37 -8.46
CA GLY A 257 15.70 -0.17 -9.17
C GLY A 257 16.78 0.46 -8.30
N ILE A 258 16.80 0.18 -7.00
CA ILE A 258 17.75 0.83 -6.08
C ILE A 258 19.20 0.40 -6.32
N ALA A 259 19.46 -0.84 -6.74
CA ALA A 259 20.80 -1.30 -7.10
C ALA A 259 21.35 -0.46 -8.27
N ASP A 260 20.52 -0.23 -9.29
CA ASP A 260 20.85 0.59 -10.45
C ASP A 260 21.11 2.05 -10.07
N LEU A 261 20.29 2.62 -9.18
CA LEU A 261 20.50 3.97 -8.64
C LEU A 261 21.89 4.09 -7.99
N PHE A 262 22.22 3.19 -7.08
CA PHE A 262 23.51 3.25 -6.38
C PHE A 262 24.69 2.97 -7.31
N ALA A 263 24.52 2.07 -8.29
CA ALA A 263 25.53 1.82 -9.32
C ALA A 263 25.79 3.06 -10.18
N ALA A 264 24.73 3.74 -10.63
CA ALA A 264 24.84 4.98 -11.40
C ALA A 264 25.50 6.11 -10.60
N VAL A 265 25.10 6.30 -9.34
CA VAL A 265 25.68 7.33 -8.46
C VAL A 265 27.16 7.07 -8.21
N ARG A 266 27.56 5.82 -7.98
CA ARG A 266 28.97 5.44 -7.83
C ARG A 266 29.78 5.75 -9.09
N ALA A 267 29.24 5.47 -10.28
CA ALA A 267 29.90 5.77 -11.56
C ALA A 267 30.04 7.29 -11.82
N LEU A 268 29.11 8.10 -11.32
CA LEU A 268 29.16 9.55 -11.44
C LEU A 268 30.16 10.20 -10.47
N GLY A 269 30.42 9.55 -9.32
CA GLY A 269 31.44 9.98 -8.36
C GLY A 269 31.14 11.36 -7.75
N SER A 270 32.16 12.18 -7.59
CA SER A 270 32.07 13.51 -6.96
C SER A 270 31.21 14.54 -7.72
N ARG A 271 30.74 14.20 -8.93
CA ARG A 271 29.83 15.05 -9.71
C ARG A 271 28.43 15.10 -9.13
N VAL A 272 28.07 14.15 -8.25
CA VAL A 272 26.72 14.05 -7.65
C VAL A 272 26.77 13.86 -6.14
N GLU A 273 25.71 14.27 -5.46
CA GLU A 273 25.45 13.98 -4.05
C GLU A 273 24.05 13.35 -3.94
N LEU A 274 23.94 12.18 -3.33
CA LEU A 274 22.66 11.47 -3.18
C LEU A 274 22.10 11.58 -1.76
N THR A 275 20.85 12.02 -1.66
CA THR A 275 19.99 11.83 -0.48
C THR A 275 18.94 10.75 -0.77
N VAL A 276 18.80 9.79 0.15
CA VAL A 276 17.84 8.69 0.07
C VAL A 276 16.83 8.82 1.21
N VAL A 277 15.54 8.86 0.89
CA VAL A 277 14.45 8.89 1.87
C VAL A 277 13.58 7.65 1.70
N GLY A 278 13.51 6.83 2.74
CA GLY A 278 12.62 5.66 2.73
C GLY A 278 13.06 4.53 3.64
N ALA A 279 12.08 3.68 3.97
CA ALA A 279 12.30 2.51 4.80
C ALA A 279 12.88 1.35 3.98
N LYS A 280 13.74 0.57 4.62
CA LYS A 280 14.25 -0.69 4.06
C LYS A 280 13.09 -1.66 3.85
N ALA A 281 13.09 -2.37 2.72
CA ALA A 281 12.12 -3.43 2.49
C ALA A 281 12.37 -4.66 3.39
N VAL A 282 13.64 -4.91 3.72
CA VAL A 282 14.10 -5.97 4.61
C VAL A 282 15.29 -5.48 5.44
N GLU A 283 15.45 -6.00 6.65
CA GLU A 283 16.63 -5.75 7.47
C GLU A 283 17.74 -6.76 7.15
N GLY A 284 19.01 -6.37 7.36
CA GLY A 284 20.16 -7.27 7.26
C GLY A 284 20.59 -7.61 5.83
N ASN A 285 20.18 -6.85 4.83
CA ASN A 285 20.76 -6.94 3.49
C ASN A 285 22.05 -6.12 3.43
N ALA A 286 23.20 -6.81 3.35
CA ALA A 286 24.52 -6.17 3.41
C ALA A 286 24.77 -5.17 2.27
N ALA A 287 24.29 -5.43 1.05
CA ALA A 287 24.47 -4.55 -0.09
C ALA A 287 23.70 -3.23 0.08
N LEU A 288 22.45 -3.31 0.52
CA LEU A 288 21.62 -2.17 0.87
C LEU A 288 22.24 -1.37 2.02
N ASP A 289 22.70 -2.04 3.07
CA ASP A 289 23.29 -1.38 4.24
C ASP A 289 24.58 -0.64 3.88
N ALA A 290 25.47 -1.26 3.09
CA ALA A 290 26.69 -0.63 2.60
C ALA A 290 26.40 0.57 1.69
N ALA A 291 25.43 0.44 0.77
CA ALA A 291 25.04 1.52 -0.12
C ALA A 291 24.45 2.71 0.64
N LEU A 292 23.60 2.46 1.64
CA LEU A 292 23.03 3.52 2.47
C LEU A 292 24.08 4.21 3.35
N ALA A 293 25.08 3.47 3.86
CA ALA A 293 26.17 4.04 4.64
C ALA A 293 27.05 5.02 3.84
N ALA A 294 27.12 4.85 2.52
CA ALA A 294 27.87 5.74 1.63
C ALA A 294 27.14 7.06 1.29
N HIS A 295 25.87 7.20 1.69
CA HIS A 295 25.01 8.32 1.28
C HIS A 295 24.22 8.89 2.46
N ARG A 296 23.61 10.07 2.25
CA ARG A 296 22.70 10.61 3.25
C ARG A 296 21.38 9.84 3.22
N TRP A 297 21.15 9.00 4.21
CA TRP A 297 19.91 8.22 4.34
C TRP A 297 19.00 8.74 5.46
N ILE A 298 17.72 8.91 5.15
CA ILE A 298 16.66 9.26 6.09
C ILE A 298 15.59 8.15 6.07
N PRO A 299 15.45 7.33 7.13
CA PRO A 299 14.57 6.17 7.11
C PRO A 299 13.09 6.48 6.89
N SER A 300 12.63 7.65 7.35
CA SER A 300 11.22 8.04 7.27
C SER A 300 11.11 9.57 7.43
N LEU A 301 10.26 10.19 6.61
CA LEU A 301 9.91 11.60 6.74
C LEU A 301 8.39 11.77 6.59
N PRO A 302 7.78 12.72 7.35
CA PRO A 302 6.44 13.22 7.05
C PRO A 302 6.33 13.75 5.62
N HIS A 303 5.15 13.66 5.01
CA HIS A 303 4.94 14.05 3.61
C HIS A 303 5.29 15.52 3.35
N ASP A 304 4.93 16.44 4.25
CA ASP A 304 5.27 17.86 4.13
C ASP A 304 6.78 18.11 4.21
N ALA A 305 7.50 17.35 5.04
CA ALA A 305 8.96 17.40 5.13
C ALA A 305 9.63 16.86 3.86
N ILE A 306 9.06 15.84 3.22
CA ILE A 306 9.50 15.38 1.89
C ILE A 306 9.33 16.49 0.86
N LEU A 307 8.17 17.15 0.82
CA LEU A 307 7.93 18.25 -0.13
C LEU A 307 8.88 19.42 0.09
N LYS A 308 9.24 19.74 1.34
CA LYS A 308 10.28 20.73 1.66
C LYS A 308 11.66 20.28 1.18
N LEU A 309 12.01 19.01 1.34
CA LEU A 309 13.28 18.45 0.87
C LEU A 309 13.39 18.39 -0.65
N MET A 310 12.27 18.26 -1.37
CA MET A 310 12.22 18.27 -2.83
C MET A 310 12.47 19.66 -3.42
N ARG A 311 12.39 20.74 -2.64
CA ARG A 311 12.61 22.12 -3.08
C ARG A 311 14.10 22.48 -3.02
#